data_AF-A0A3C1FRD3-F1
#
_entry.id   AF-A0A3C1FRD3-F1
#
_cell.length_a   1.000
_cell.length_b   1.000
_cell.length_c   1.000
_cell.angle_alpha   90.00
_cell.angle_beta   90.00
_cell.angle_gamma   90.00
#
_symmetry.space_group_name_H-M   'P 1'
#
loop_
_entity.id
_entity.type
_entity.pdbx_description
1 polymer ?
#
loop_
_entity_poly.entity_id
_entity_poly.type
_entity_poly.pdbx_seq_one_letter_code
_entity_poly.pdbx_strand_id
1 'polypeptide(L)'
;MLSRTADNLYWLSRYMERAENLARILDVGLRMSLLPHLEGGAVSEWRSTLAAAGGLAGFDAHYDETTAQNVVEYLAFDTENSSSIRSCIKVARENGRAVRTALTGDMWESLNATWLELADIHPQNLERSEIAAFLDWVKERSLQFRGSTYGSMLRNDGFFFTRLGTFIER
;
A
#
# COMPACT_ATOMS: atom_id res chain seq x y z
N MET A 1 6.05 -15.79 22.98
CA MET A 1 5.68 -14.47 22.41
C MET A 1 4.26 -14.11 22.87
N LEU A 2 3.97 -12.85 23.23
CA LEU A 2 2.60 -12.44 23.60
C LEU A 2 1.70 -12.37 22.37
N SER A 3 0.42 -12.75 22.51
CA SER A 3 -0.56 -12.74 21.40
C SER A 3 -0.64 -11.39 20.69
N ARG A 4 -0.52 -10.28 21.43
CA ARG A 4 -0.56 -8.93 20.86
C ARG A 4 0.69 -8.63 20.01
N THR A 5 1.85 -9.15 20.38
CA THR A 5 3.07 -8.97 19.57
C THR A 5 2.94 -9.70 18.23
N ALA A 6 2.41 -10.93 18.26
CA ALA A 6 2.13 -11.72 17.07
C ALA A 6 1.19 -10.98 16.10
N ASP A 7 0.07 -10.48 16.64
CA ASP A 7 -0.97 -9.77 15.91
C ASP A 7 -0.42 -8.50 15.22
N ASN A 8 0.36 -7.69 15.95
CA ASN A 8 0.98 -6.50 15.37
C ASN A 8 1.98 -6.83 14.25
N LEU A 9 2.83 -7.86 14.43
CA LEU A 9 3.79 -8.27 13.39
C LEU A 9 3.07 -8.81 12.14
N TYR A 10 2.00 -9.57 12.35
CA TYR A 10 1.15 -10.07 11.27
C TYR A 10 0.49 -8.93 10.49
N TRP A 11 -0.18 -8.01 11.17
CA TRP A 11 -0.87 -6.92 10.48
C TRP A 11 0.09 -5.92 9.84
N LEU A 12 1.20 -5.61 10.49
CA LEU A 12 2.24 -4.76 9.93
C LEU A 12 2.69 -5.23 8.56
N SER A 13 3.11 -6.50 8.48
CA SER A 13 3.62 -7.08 7.24
C SER A 13 2.54 -7.18 6.17
N ARG A 14 1.32 -7.57 6.57
CA ARG A 14 0.16 -7.65 5.68
C ARG A 14 -0.20 -6.28 5.07
N TYR A 15 -0.22 -5.22 5.86
CA TYR A 15 -0.53 -3.88 5.35
C TYR A 15 0.57 -3.31 4.46
N MET A 16 1.85 -3.64 4.70
CA MET A 16 2.94 -3.28 3.78
C MET A 16 2.78 -3.95 2.41
N GLU A 17 2.44 -5.25 2.38
CA GLU A 17 2.16 -5.95 1.12
C GLU A 17 0.89 -5.43 0.45
N ARG A 18 -0.16 -5.09 1.21
CA ARG A 18 -1.38 -4.51 0.64
C ARG A 18 -1.13 -3.19 -0.07
N ALA A 19 -0.32 -2.32 0.55
CA ALA A 19 0.10 -1.07 -0.07
C ALA A 19 0.83 -1.31 -1.40
N GLU A 20 1.74 -2.30 -1.44
CA GLU A 20 2.42 -2.71 -2.68
C GLU A 20 1.44 -3.26 -3.73
N ASN A 21 0.52 -4.14 -3.33
CA ASN A 21 -0.46 -4.75 -4.23
C ASN A 21 -1.36 -3.69 -4.87
N LEU A 22 -1.83 -2.72 -4.09
CA LEU A 22 -2.60 -1.59 -4.61
C LEU A 22 -1.77 -0.72 -5.55
N ALA A 23 -0.50 -0.46 -5.23
CA ALA A 23 0.38 0.28 -6.14
C ALA A 23 0.56 -0.46 -7.48
N ARG A 24 0.62 -1.80 -7.47
CA ARG A 24 0.68 -2.62 -8.69
C ARG A 24 -0.61 -2.58 -9.50
N ILE A 25 -1.76 -2.71 -8.84
CA ILE A 25 -3.09 -2.63 -9.50
C ILE A 25 -3.27 -1.26 -10.13
N LEU A 26 -2.94 -0.19 -9.41
CA LEU A 26 -3.09 1.18 -9.88
C LEU A 26 -2.12 1.50 -11.03
N ASP A 27 -0.89 0.97 -11.01
CA ASP A 27 0.07 1.10 -12.13
C ASP A 27 -0.45 0.42 -13.41
N VAL A 28 -1.07 -0.75 -13.29
CA VAL A 28 -1.74 -1.41 -14.42
C VAL A 28 -2.88 -0.55 -14.95
N GLY A 29 -3.77 -0.05 -14.09
CA GLY A 29 -4.86 0.85 -14.50
C GLY A 29 -4.35 2.12 -15.21
N LEU A 30 -3.27 2.72 -14.68
CA LEU A 30 -2.62 3.89 -15.26
C LEU A 30 -2.09 3.60 -16.67
N ARG A 31 -1.46 2.44 -16.88
CA ARG A 31 -0.96 2.01 -18.20
C ARG A 31 -2.10 1.70 -19.18
N MET A 32 -3.14 0.99 -18.73
CA MET A 32 -4.29 0.65 -19.59
C MET A 32 -5.03 1.91 -20.06
N SER A 33 -5.13 2.94 -19.22
CA SER A 33 -5.74 4.22 -19.60
C SER A 33 -5.03 4.95 -20.76
N LEU A 34 -3.81 4.53 -21.12
CA LEU A 34 -3.02 5.11 -22.23
C LEU A 34 -3.19 4.35 -23.55
N LEU A 35 -3.80 3.16 -23.54
CA LEU A 35 -3.93 2.35 -24.75
C LEU A 35 -5.08 2.88 -25.64
N PRO A 36 -4.90 2.89 -26.97
CA PRO A 36 -6.01 3.13 -27.90
C PRO A 36 -7.11 2.09 -27.67
N HIS A 37 -8.32 2.54 -27.41
CA HIS A 37 -9.35 1.69 -26.83
C HIS A 37 -9.90 0.69 -27.85
N LEU A 38 -10.04 -0.58 -27.43
CA LEU A 38 -10.96 -1.54 -28.03
C LEU A 38 -12.17 -1.61 -27.09
N GLU A 39 -13.31 -1.10 -27.54
CA GLU A 39 -14.65 -1.18 -26.92
C GLU A 39 -14.73 -1.00 -25.38
N GLY A 40 -15.04 0.22 -24.88
CA GLY A 40 -15.41 0.43 -23.46
C GLY A 40 -15.07 1.78 -22.82
N GLY A 41 -14.13 2.55 -23.35
CA GLY A 41 -13.77 3.87 -22.79
C GLY A 41 -12.84 3.79 -21.55
N ALA A 42 -12.08 4.86 -21.28
CA ALA A 42 -11.14 4.93 -20.15
C ALA A 42 -11.85 4.80 -18.78
N VAL A 43 -13.14 5.15 -18.73
CA VAL A 43 -14.01 4.97 -17.56
C VAL A 43 -14.16 3.49 -17.22
N SER A 44 -14.30 2.61 -18.21
CA SER A 44 -14.41 1.16 -17.98
C SER A 44 -13.13 0.58 -17.35
N GLU A 45 -11.96 1.08 -17.77
CA GLU A 45 -10.66 0.65 -17.23
C GLU A 45 -10.48 1.04 -15.76
N TRP A 46 -10.86 2.27 -15.40
CA TRP A 46 -10.76 2.72 -14.00
C TRP A 46 -11.76 2.01 -13.09
N ARG A 47 -12.98 1.71 -13.57
CA ARG A 47 -13.93 0.88 -12.82
C ARG A 47 -13.40 -0.55 -12.63
N SER A 48 -12.77 -1.12 -13.66
CA SER A 48 -12.12 -2.44 -13.56
C SER A 48 -10.96 -2.45 -12.58
N THR A 49 -10.17 -1.38 -12.54
CA THR A 49 -9.07 -1.17 -11.58
C THR A 49 -9.61 -1.11 -10.14
N LEU A 50 -10.67 -0.33 -9.91
CA LEU A 50 -11.36 -0.24 -8.61
C LEU A 50 -11.96 -1.59 -8.19
N ALA A 51 -12.54 -2.34 -9.12
CA ALA A 51 -13.09 -3.67 -8.86
C ALA A 51 -11.98 -4.67 -8.48
N ALA A 52 -10.86 -4.67 -9.20
CA ALA A 52 -9.70 -5.52 -8.92
C ALA A 52 -9.08 -5.19 -7.55
N ALA A 53 -9.09 -3.91 -7.15
CA ALA A 53 -8.68 -3.46 -5.82
C ALA A 53 -9.70 -3.77 -4.71
N GLY A 54 -10.90 -4.29 -5.04
CA GLY A 54 -11.99 -4.49 -4.08
C GLY A 54 -12.61 -3.18 -3.55
N GLY A 55 -12.30 -2.04 -4.18
CA GLY A 55 -12.67 -0.71 -3.71
C GLY A 55 -13.90 -0.10 -4.37
N LEU A 56 -14.46 -0.71 -5.41
CA LEU A 56 -15.50 -0.12 -6.26
C LEU A 56 -16.74 0.36 -5.48
N ALA A 57 -17.27 -0.45 -4.58
CA ALA A 57 -18.47 -0.08 -3.81
C ALA A 57 -18.22 1.08 -2.85
N GLY A 58 -17.04 1.14 -2.21
CA GLY A 58 -16.68 2.26 -1.35
C GLY A 58 -16.37 3.53 -2.15
N PHE A 59 -15.79 3.38 -3.34
CA PHE A 59 -15.57 4.49 -4.27
C PHE A 59 -16.90 5.11 -4.71
N ASP A 60 -17.83 4.30 -5.21
CA ASP A 60 -19.14 4.75 -5.70
C ASP A 60 -19.98 5.40 -4.56
N ALA A 61 -19.64 5.14 -3.29
CA ALA A 61 -20.27 5.78 -2.12
C ALA A 61 -19.64 7.12 -1.71
N HIS A 62 -18.45 7.46 -2.22
CA HIS A 62 -17.68 8.64 -1.81
C HIS A 62 -17.36 9.59 -2.96
N TYR A 63 -17.39 9.11 -4.21
CA TYR A 63 -17.05 9.86 -5.41
C TYR A 63 -18.15 9.74 -6.46
N ASP A 64 -18.58 10.88 -7.00
CA ASP A 64 -19.66 10.94 -8.01
C ASP A 64 -19.18 10.52 -9.41
N GLU A 65 -17.90 10.74 -9.72
CA GLU A 65 -17.32 10.50 -11.05
C GLU A 65 -16.09 9.59 -10.99
N THR A 66 -16.04 8.59 -11.87
CA THR A 66 -14.87 7.72 -12.04
C THR A 66 -13.82 8.37 -12.95
N THR A 67 -13.18 9.43 -12.46
CA THR A 67 -12.02 10.06 -13.13
C THR A 67 -10.71 9.42 -12.67
N ALA A 68 -9.65 9.53 -13.48
CA ALA A 68 -8.32 9.03 -13.10
C ALA A 68 -7.84 9.64 -11.78
N GLN A 69 -8.07 10.95 -11.60
CA GLN A 69 -7.70 11.68 -10.40
C GLN A 69 -8.43 11.14 -9.16
N ASN A 70 -9.75 10.95 -9.26
CA ASN A 70 -10.55 10.43 -8.15
C ASN A 70 -10.14 9.00 -7.78
N VAL A 71 -9.88 8.14 -8.77
CA VAL A 71 -9.44 6.75 -8.51
C VAL A 71 -8.08 6.72 -7.84
N VAL A 72 -7.14 7.55 -8.29
CA VAL A 72 -5.81 7.68 -7.67
C VAL A 72 -5.93 8.21 -6.26
N GLU A 73 -6.71 9.28 -6.03
CA GLU A 73 -6.96 9.80 -4.69
C GLU A 73 -7.51 8.72 -3.76
N TYR A 74 -8.59 8.05 -4.16
CA TYR A 74 -9.25 7.04 -3.36
C TYR A 74 -8.36 5.84 -3.01
N LEU A 75 -7.60 5.31 -3.98
CA LEU A 75 -6.77 4.12 -3.75
C LEU A 75 -5.42 4.45 -3.09
N ALA A 76 -4.87 5.65 -3.29
CA ALA A 76 -3.55 5.98 -2.78
C ALA A 76 -3.56 6.84 -1.51
N PHE A 77 -4.44 7.84 -1.41
CA PHE A 77 -4.28 8.92 -0.43
C PHE A 77 -5.46 9.14 0.50
N ASP A 78 -6.67 8.77 0.06
CA ASP A 78 -7.91 8.97 0.81
C ASP A 78 -7.86 8.24 2.16
N THR A 79 -8.04 9.00 3.24
CA THR A 79 -8.00 8.48 4.61
C THR A 79 -9.32 7.87 5.07
N GLU A 80 -10.42 8.15 4.40
CA GLU A 80 -11.71 7.49 4.64
C GLU A 80 -11.67 6.06 4.07
N ASN A 81 -10.90 5.84 3.00
CA ASN A 81 -10.55 4.51 2.56
C ASN A 81 -9.47 3.89 3.48
N SER A 82 -9.90 3.07 4.43
CA SER A 82 -9.00 2.29 5.31
C SER A 82 -8.03 1.36 4.57
N SER A 83 -8.34 1.02 3.31
CA SER A 83 -7.47 0.20 2.47
C SER A 83 -6.56 1.02 1.55
N SER A 84 -6.63 2.36 1.53
CA SER A 84 -5.73 3.16 0.69
C SER A 84 -4.26 2.92 1.05
N ILE A 85 -3.34 3.18 0.12
CA ILE A 85 -1.89 3.04 0.34
C ILE A 85 -1.47 3.84 1.59
N ARG A 86 -1.94 5.08 1.73
CA ARG A 86 -1.66 5.92 2.90
C ARG A 86 -2.16 5.30 4.20
N SER A 87 -3.41 4.82 4.23
CA SER A 87 -3.99 4.15 5.40
C SER A 87 -3.21 2.88 5.77
N CYS A 88 -2.84 2.06 4.79
CA CYS A 88 -2.06 0.85 4.98
C CYS A 88 -0.69 1.15 5.60
N ILE A 89 0.06 2.11 5.04
CA ILE A 89 1.38 2.50 5.56
C ILE A 89 1.27 3.06 6.98
N LYS A 90 0.24 3.87 7.25
CA LYS A 90 -0.04 4.39 8.60
C LYS A 90 -0.20 3.25 9.61
N VAL A 91 -1.10 2.30 9.31
CA VAL A 91 -1.38 1.16 10.19
C VAL A 91 -0.14 0.27 10.35
N ALA A 92 0.63 0.03 9.28
CA ALA A 92 1.89 -0.70 9.36
C ALA A 92 2.89 -0.04 10.33
N ARG A 93 3.07 1.28 10.23
CA ARG A 93 3.94 2.02 11.16
C ARG A 93 3.42 1.97 12.59
N GLU A 94 2.12 2.14 12.80
CA GLU A 94 1.52 2.13 14.14
C GLU A 94 1.70 0.76 14.83
N ASN A 95 1.46 -0.33 14.10
CA ASN A 95 1.75 -1.69 14.56
C ASN A 95 3.24 -1.85 14.88
N GLY A 96 4.13 -1.37 13.99
CA GLY A 96 5.57 -1.44 14.20
C GLY A 96 6.03 -0.67 15.44
N ARG A 97 5.41 0.47 15.73
CA ARG A 97 5.66 1.27 16.93
C ARG A 97 5.23 0.51 18.18
N ALA A 98 4.06 -0.15 18.14
CA ALA A 98 3.54 -0.94 19.25
C ALA A 98 4.43 -2.14 19.60
N VAL A 99 5.15 -2.69 18.63
CA VAL A 99 6.10 -3.80 18.83
C VAL A 99 7.55 -3.41 18.53
N ARG A 100 7.94 -2.17 18.83
CA ARG A 100 9.27 -1.64 18.50
C ARG A 100 10.43 -2.51 18.98
N THR A 101 10.28 -3.17 20.12
CA THR A 101 11.28 -4.08 20.71
C THR A 101 11.39 -5.42 19.99
N ALA A 102 10.38 -5.80 19.20
CA ALA A 102 10.39 -6.99 18.36
C ALA A 102 10.94 -6.74 16.95
N LEU A 103 11.09 -5.47 16.55
CA LEU A 103 11.67 -5.07 15.27
C LEU A 103 13.18 -4.82 15.40
N THR A 104 13.91 -5.11 14.33
CA THR A 104 15.30 -4.68 14.20
C THR A 104 15.40 -3.17 13.94
N GLY A 105 16.61 -2.61 14.04
CA GLY A 105 16.88 -1.22 13.69
C GLY A 105 16.45 -0.91 12.25
N ASP A 106 16.95 -1.72 11.31
CA ASP A 106 16.71 -1.57 9.86
C ASP A 106 15.22 -1.65 9.50
N MET A 107 14.47 -2.56 10.13
CA MET A 107 13.02 -2.67 9.93
C MET A 107 12.30 -1.40 10.39
N TRP A 108 12.64 -0.89 11.58
CA TRP A 108 12.02 0.31 12.11
C TRP A 108 12.37 1.55 11.29
N GLU A 109 13.62 1.70 10.90
CA GLU A 109 14.08 2.82 10.08
C GLU A 109 13.37 2.81 8.72
N SER A 110 13.30 1.65 8.06
CA SER A 110 12.56 1.50 6.80
C SER A 110 11.09 1.91 6.92
N LEU A 111 10.37 1.47 7.97
CA LEU A 111 8.97 1.86 8.20
C LEU A 111 8.82 3.35 8.51
N ASN A 112 9.66 3.88 9.39
CA ASN A 112 9.51 5.26 9.84
C ASN A 112 9.89 6.24 8.73
N ALA A 113 10.95 5.98 7.97
CA ALA A 113 11.31 6.77 6.80
C ALA A 113 10.20 6.73 5.73
N THR A 114 9.61 5.55 5.46
CA THR A 114 8.47 5.41 4.53
C THR A 114 7.32 6.35 4.91
N TRP A 115 6.98 6.39 6.20
CA TRP A 115 5.89 7.25 6.67
C TRP A 115 6.22 8.75 6.61
N LEU A 116 7.46 9.12 6.95
CA LEU A 116 7.88 10.52 6.91
C LEU A 116 7.91 11.03 5.47
N GLU A 117 8.54 10.29 4.56
CA GLU A 117 8.57 10.60 3.13
C GLU A 117 7.15 10.67 2.53
N LEU A 118 6.25 9.75 2.90
CA LEU A 118 4.85 9.79 2.46
C LEU A 118 4.10 11.06 2.91
N ALA A 119 4.45 11.60 4.07
CA ALA A 119 3.81 12.80 4.59
C ALA A 119 4.08 14.03 3.70
N ASP A 120 5.21 14.04 3.01
CA ASP A 120 5.63 15.11 2.11
C ASP A 120 5.05 14.96 0.69
N ILE A 121 4.36 13.85 0.40
CA ILE A 121 3.71 13.60 -0.90
C ILE A 121 2.26 14.08 -0.84
N HIS A 122 1.96 15.08 -1.68
CA HIS A 122 0.64 15.70 -1.77
C HIS A 122 -0.07 15.35 -3.08
N PRO A 123 -1.30 14.80 -3.03
CA PRO A 123 -2.01 14.32 -4.23
C PRO A 123 -2.48 15.41 -5.18
N GLN A 124 -2.79 16.60 -4.66
CA GLN A 124 -3.43 17.68 -5.42
C GLN A 124 -2.57 18.24 -6.56
N ASN A 125 -1.29 17.86 -6.63
CA ASN A 125 -0.32 18.38 -7.58
C ASN A 125 0.32 17.30 -8.46
N LEU A 126 -0.12 16.04 -8.40
CA LEU A 126 0.57 14.96 -9.11
C LEU A 126 0.14 14.86 -10.56
N GLU A 127 1.04 15.27 -11.45
CA GLU A 127 1.01 14.90 -12.85
C GLU A 127 1.12 13.38 -13.02
N ARG A 128 0.70 12.87 -14.18
CA ARG A 128 0.72 11.43 -14.47
C ARG A 128 2.07 10.76 -14.23
N SER A 129 3.17 11.42 -14.59
CA SER A 129 4.52 10.92 -14.37
C SER A 129 4.88 10.83 -12.89
N GLU A 130 4.37 11.75 -12.08
CA GLU A 130 4.60 11.79 -10.64
C GLU A 130 3.77 10.72 -9.93
N ILE A 131 2.57 10.41 -10.44
CA ILE A 131 1.79 9.24 -9.99
C ILE A 131 2.58 7.95 -10.26
N ALA A 132 3.10 7.77 -11.48
CA ALA A 132 3.91 6.57 -11.78
C ALA A 132 5.13 6.44 -10.86
N ALA A 133 5.87 7.55 -10.66
CA ALA A 133 7.01 7.60 -9.75
C ALA A 133 6.61 7.29 -8.30
N PHE A 134 5.47 7.80 -7.83
CA PHE A 134 4.93 7.47 -6.51
C PHE A 134 4.63 5.97 -6.37
N LEU A 135 4.00 5.35 -7.38
CA LEU A 135 3.67 3.92 -7.32
C LEU A 135 4.93 3.05 -7.32
N ASP A 136 5.95 3.43 -8.09
CA ASP A 136 7.24 2.75 -8.04
C ASP A 136 7.94 2.94 -6.69
N TRP A 137 7.91 4.15 -6.13
CA TRP A 137 8.39 4.41 -4.78
C TRP A 137 7.69 3.51 -3.74
N VAL A 138 6.35 3.35 -3.78
CA VAL A 138 5.63 2.45 -2.86
C VAL A 138 6.14 1.00 -2.98
N LYS A 139 6.33 0.50 -4.21
CA LYS A 139 6.87 -0.85 -4.45
C LYS A 139 8.28 -1.00 -3.88
N GLU A 140 9.13 0.01 -4.06
CA GLU A 140 10.48 0.06 -3.50
C GLU A 140 10.47 0.05 -1.97
N ARG A 141 9.60 0.85 -1.32
CA ARG A 141 9.48 0.88 0.15
C ARG A 141 9.08 -0.48 0.72
N SER A 142 8.14 -1.18 0.07
CA SER A 142 7.78 -2.55 0.45
C SER A 142 8.94 -3.53 0.28
N LEU A 143 9.67 -3.45 -0.84
CA LEU A 143 10.87 -4.27 -1.07
C LEU A 143 11.96 -4.02 -0.04
N GLN A 144 12.23 -2.76 0.32
CA GLN A 144 13.20 -2.39 1.37
C GLN A 144 12.79 -2.95 2.74
N PHE A 145 11.51 -2.79 3.12
CA PHE A 145 11.00 -3.33 4.38
C PHE A 145 11.10 -4.86 4.44
N ARG A 146 10.76 -5.54 3.35
CA ARG A 146 10.89 -7.00 3.23
C ARG A 146 12.35 -7.45 3.25
N GLY A 147 13.24 -6.70 2.60
CA GLY A 147 14.68 -6.92 2.61
C GLY A 147 15.27 -6.80 4.01
N SER A 148 14.94 -5.75 4.75
CA SER A 148 15.39 -5.57 6.14
C SER A 148 14.83 -6.67 7.06
N THR A 149 13.58 -7.07 6.87
CA THR A 149 12.98 -8.21 7.59
C THR A 149 13.77 -9.50 7.37
N TYR A 150 14.06 -9.85 6.11
CA TYR A 150 14.75 -11.11 5.78
C TYR A 150 16.24 -11.09 6.17
N GLY A 151 16.89 -9.94 6.02
CA GLY A 151 18.32 -9.77 6.23
C GLY A 151 18.73 -9.63 7.69
N SER A 152 17.87 -9.09 8.56
CA SER A 152 18.26 -8.71 9.93
C SER A 152 17.48 -9.42 11.04
N MET A 153 16.24 -9.87 10.79
CA MET A 153 15.39 -10.41 11.86
C MET A 153 15.78 -11.85 12.22
N LEU A 154 15.86 -12.14 13.53
CA LEU A 154 16.12 -13.49 14.04
C LEU A 154 14.97 -14.44 13.64
N ARG A 155 15.29 -15.64 13.15
CA ARG A 155 14.29 -16.64 12.73
C ARG A 155 13.66 -17.35 13.93
N ASN A 156 12.64 -16.70 14.49
CA ASN A 156 11.81 -17.21 15.57
C ASN A 156 10.32 -17.01 15.24
N ASP A 157 9.43 -17.22 16.21
CA ASP A 157 7.99 -17.02 16.03
C ASP A 157 7.66 -15.65 15.43
N GLY A 158 8.30 -14.57 15.93
CA GLY A 158 8.08 -13.22 15.43
C GLY A 158 8.36 -13.10 13.92
N PHE A 159 9.48 -13.67 13.47
CA PHE A 159 9.78 -13.75 12.04
C PHE A 159 8.70 -14.51 11.26
N PHE A 160 8.25 -15.66 11.77
CA PHE A 160 7.22 -16.45 11.09
C PHE A 160 5.85 -15.77 11.05
N PHE A 161 5.47 -15.02 12.09
CA PHE A 161 4.23 -14.22 12.07
C PHE A 161 4.31 -13.05 11.09
N THR A 162 5.46 -12.37 11.01
CA THR A 162 5.71 -11.36 9.96
C THR A 162 5.62 -12.00 8.56
N ARG A 163 6.17 -13.21 8.38
CA ARG A 163 6.08 -13.92 7.08
C ARG A 163 4.66 -14.35 6.75
N LEU A 164 3.89 -14.78 7.74
CA LEU A 164 2.49 -15.17 7.55
C LEU A 164 1.65 -14.01 7.03
N GLY A 165 1.81 -12.81 7.60
CA GLY A 165 1.12 -11.62 7.12
C GLY A 165 1.50 -11.27 5.69
N THR A 166 2.78 -11.37 5.34
CA THR A 166 3.24 -11.20 3.96
C THR A 166 2.58 -12.19 2.99
N PHE A 167 2.51 -13.47 3.34
CA PHE A 167 2.02 -14.50 2.42
C PHE A 167 0.51 -14.57 2.28
N ILE A 168 -0.25 -14.17 3.29
CA ILE A 168 -1.73 -14.14 3.19
C ILE A 168 -2.20 -13.04 2.23
N GLU A 169 -1.42 -11.98 2.04
CA GLU A 169 -1.79 -10.88 1.14
C GLU A 169 -1.39 -11.14 -0.32
N ARG A 170 -0.46 -12.07 -0.59
CA ARG A 170 0.08 -12.35 -1.93
C ARG A 170 -0.68 -13.43 -2.68
#